data_AF-A0A316QLB4-F1
#
_entry.id   AF-A0A316QLB4-F1
#
_cell.length_a   1.000
_cell.length_b   1.000
_cell.length_c   1.000
_cell.angle_alpha   90.00
_cell.angle_beta   90.00
_cell.angle_gamma   90.00
#
_symmetry.space_group_name_H-M   'P 1'
#
loop_
_entity.id
_entity.type
_entity.pdbx_description
1 polymer ?
#
loop_
_entity_poly.entity_id
_entity_poly.type
_entity_poly.pdbx_seq_one_letter_code
_entity_poly.pdbx_strand_id
1 'polypeptide(L)'
;MTKETDRIDVTFDNNTGVPFYFSITNEEEIKQIMHIIFTGVLKKQSKEINDGNHTSIKIIQGEKTYSMHVTNIKSRKYYYYFEYSELQHKIGEFAREAGAYGGAK
;
A
#
# COMPACT_ATOMS: atom_id res chain seq x y z
N MET A 1 -22.39 17.40 -8.08
CA MET A 1 -21.03 16.85 -7.89
C MET A 1 -21.14 15.76 -6.85
N THR A 2 -20.90 14.51 -7.22
CA THR A 2 -20.80 13.40 -6.26
C THR A 2 -19.52 13.59 -5.46
N LYS A 3 -19.66 13.74 -4.14
CA LYS A 3 -18.51 13.80 -3.22
C LYS A 3 -17.78 12.45 -3.32
N GLU A 4 -16.53 12.45 -3.77
CA GLU A 4 -15.73 11.23 -3.75
C GLU A 4 -15.57 10.78 -2.29
N THR A 5 -15.96 9.53 -2.01
CA THR A 5 -15.77 8.90 -0.71
C THR A 5 -14.31 8.52 -0.56
N ASP A 6 -13.73 8.82 0.60
CA ASP A 6 -12.34 8.46 0.91
C ASP A 6 -12.12 6.95 0.71
N ARG A 7 -11.05 6.59 0.00
CA ARG A 7 -10.69 5.19 -0.25
C ARG A 7 -9.20 5.03 -0.52
N ILE A 8 -8.71 3.81 -0.39
CA ILE A 8 -7.36 3.44 -0.79
C ILE A 8 -7.44 2.38 -1.88
N ASP A 9 -7.02 2.73 -3.09
CA ASP A 9 -6.89 1.77 -4.19
C ASP A 9 -5.50 1.11 -4.09
N VAL A 10 -5.47 -0.22 -4.10
CA VAL A 10 -4.26 -1.02 -3.92
C VAL A 10 -3.96 -1.81 -5.18
N THR A 11 -2.72 -1.71 -5.66
CA THR A 11 -2.14 -2.65 -6.61
C THR A 11 -1.20 -3.55 -5.83
N PHE A 12 -1.61 -4.80 -5.62
CA PHE A 12 -0.91 -5.76 -4.80
C PHE A 12 -0.13 -6.75 -5.66
N ASP A 13 1.18 -6.81 -5.46
CA ASP A 13 2.03 -7.81 -6.10
C ASP A 13 1.99 -9.10 -5.28
N ASN A 14 1.22 -10.07 -5.76
CA ASN A 14 1.10 -11.40 -5.15
C ASN A 14 2.15 -12.40 -5.68
N ASN A 15 3.16 -11.93 -6.42
CA ASN A 15 4.22 -12.73 -7.06
C ASN A 15 3.72 -13.79 -8.07
N THR A 16 2.50 -13.63 -8.59
CA THR A 16 1.96 -14.54 -9.63
C THR A 16 2.24 -14.07 -11.06
N GLY A 17 2.92 -12.94 -11.23
CA GLY A 17 3.14 -12.27 -12.51
C GLY A 17 1.98 -11.36 -12.96
N VAL A 18 0.80 -11.49 -12.33
CA VAL A 18 -0.34 -10.58 -12.53
C VAL A 18 -0.69 -9.94 -11.19
N PRO A 19 -0.63 -8.60 -11.06
CA PRO A 19 -1.00 -7.93 -9.82
C PRO A 19 -2.50 -8.08 -9.53
N PHE A 20 -2.83 -8.18 -8.25
CA PHE A 20 -4.20 -8.19 -7.75
C PHE A 20 -4.62 -6.76 -7.38
N TYR A 21 -5.83 -6.36 -7.75
CA TYR A 21 -6.33 -5.01 -7.54
C TYR A 21 -7.55 -5.03 -6.62
N PHE A 22 -7.55 -4.19 -5.59
CA PHE A 22 -8.69 -4.02 -4.69
C PHE A 22 -8.75 -2.60 -4.12
N SER A 23 -9.88 -2.23 -3.53
CA SER A 23 -10.09 -0.94 -2.87
C SER A 23 -10.51 -1.15 -1.41
N ILE A 24 -9.90 -0.39 -0.52
CA ILE A 24 -10.26 -0.29 0.89
C ILE A 24 -11.19 0.91 1.03
N THR A 25 -12.43 0.66 1.47
CA THR A 25 -13.47 1.70 1.66
C THR A 25 -14.02 1.75 3.08
N ASN A 26 -13.63 0.80 3.93
CA ASN A 26 -13.97 0.81 5.34
C ASN A 26 -13.15 1.90 6.06
N GLU A 27 -13.84 2.80 6.77
CA GLU A 27 -13.21 3.93 7.44
C GLU A 27 -12.15 3.52 8.47
N GLU A 28 -12.37 2.42 9.20
CA GLU A 28 -11.44 1.94 10.21
C GLU A 28 -10.18 1.33 9.59
N GLU A 29 -10.33 0.58 8.50
CA GLU A 29 -9.19 0.04 7.74
C GLU A 29 -8.35 1.17 7.12
N ILE A 30 -9.01 2.20 6.58
CA ILE A 30 -8.35 3.41 6.08
C ILE A 30 -7.57 4.08 7.22
N LYS A 31 -8.18 4.28 8.40
CA LYS A 31 -7.51 4.86 9.57
C LYS A 31 -6.27 4.06 9.98
N GLN A 32 -6.34 2.73 9.97
CA GLN A 32 -5.19 1.88 10.30
C GLN A 32 -4.03 2.10 9.32
N ILE A 33 -4.29 2.13 8.00
CA ILE A 33 -3.26 2.41 6.99
C ILE A 33 -2.68 3.81 7.17
N MET A 34 -3.54 4.81 7.32
CA MET A 34 -3.10 6.20 7.50
C MET A 34 -2.28 6.36 8.78
N HIS A 35 -2.65 5.67 9.86
CA HIS A 35 -1.87 5.65 11.10
C HIS A 35 -0.45 5.16 10.84
N ILE A 36 -0.28 3.99 10.20
CA ILE A 36 1.04 3.44 9.85
C ILE A 36 1.84 4.44 8.99
N ILE A 37 1.20 5.10 8.02
CA ILE A 37 1.89 6.07 7.15
C ILE A 37 2.39 7.29 7.94
N PHE A 38 1.61 7.79 8.89
CA PHE A 38 1.96 8.99 9.65
C PHE A 38 2.90 8.72 10.83
N THR A 39 2.86 7.52 11.42
CA THR A 39 3.67 7.18 12.60
C THR A 39 4.83 6.25 12.30
N GLY A 40 4.84 5.60 11.14
CA GLY A 40 5.83 4.61 10.76
C GLY A 40 7.22 5.22 10.60
N VAL A 41 8.24 4.50 11.08
CA VAL A 41 9.64 4.88 10.92
C VAL A 41 10.12 4.43 9.55
N LEU A 42 10.73 5.34 8.79
CA LEU A 42 11.31 5.02 7.48
C LEU A 42 12.80 4.71 7.61
N LYS A 43 13.20 3.53 7.14
CA LYS A 43 14.60 3.14 7.04
C LYS A 43 15.12 3.36 5.62
N LYS A 44 16.31 3.96 5.53
CA LYS A 44 17.01 4.16 4.27
C LYS A 44 17.46 2.80 3.72
N GLN A 45 17.14 2.54 2.45
CA GLN A 45 17.51 1.31 1.76
C GLN A 45 18.80 1.52 0.96
N SER A 46 18.70 2.05 -0.26
CA SER A 46 19.83 2.29 -1.14
C SER A 46 19.50 3.41 -2.15
N LYS A 47 20.38 3.63 -3.12
CA LYS A 47 20.13 4.55 -4.26
C LYS A 47 19.35 3.87 -5.39
N GLU A 48 19.26 2.54 -5.35
CA GLU A 48 18.64 1.70 -6.38
C GLU A 48 17.37 1.06 -5.82
N ILE A 49 16.46 0.68 -6.70
CA ILE A 49 15.24 -0.03 -6.31
C ILE A 49 15.65 -1.44 -5.85
N ASN A 50 15.01 -1.96 -4.79
CA ASN A 50 15.07 -3.40 -4.56
C ASN A 50 14.11 -4.04 -5.56
N ASP A 51 14.67 -4.82 -6.47
CA ASP A 51 13.90 -5.50 -7.50
C ASP A 51 13.02 -6.59 -6.86
N GLY A 52 11.73 -6.56 -7.16
CA GLY A 52 10.71 -7.40 -6.53
C GLY A 52 9.62 -6.60 -5.79
N ASN A 53 8.50 -7.29 -5.49
CA ASN A 53 7.28 -6.78 -4.87
C ASN A 53 6.93 -5.34 -5.22
N HIS A 54 6.13 -5.17 -6.28
CA HIS A 54 5.69 -3.87 -6.79
C HIS A 54 4.39 -3.35 -6.15
N THR A 55 4.10 -3.74 -4.90
CA THR A 55 2.90 -3.30 -4.20
C THR A 55 2.88 -1.77 -4.03
N SER A 56 1.78 -1.14 -4.44
CA SER A 56 1.55 0.29 -4.31
C SER A 56 0.13 0.60 -3.87
N ILE A 57 -0.04 1.77 -3.26
CA ILE A 57 -1.33 2.28 -2.82
C ILE A 57 -1.57 3.69 -3.39
N LYS A 58 -2.85 3.99 -3.63
CA LYS A 58 -3.34 5.31 -4.01
C LYS A 58 -4.44 5.72 -3.03
N ILE A 59 -4.17 6.73 -2.23
CA ILE A 59 -5.10 7.32 -1.26
C ILE A 59 -5.90 8.41 -1.96
N ILE A 60 -7.21 8.29 -1.94
CA ILE A 60 -8.17 9.27 -2.45
C ILE A 60 -8.87 9.87 -1.24
N GLN A 61 -8.74 11.19 -1.07
CA GLN A 61 -9.33 11.94 0.04
C GLN A 61 -10.04 13.19 -0.50
N GLY A 62 -11.37 13.12 -0.65
CA GLY A 62 -12.11 14.08 -1.46
C GLY A 62 -11.47 14.25 -2.85
N GLU A 63 -11.07 15.46 -3.22
CA GLU A 63 -10.42 15.74 -4.52
C GLU A 63 -8.90 15.48 -4.54
N LYS A 64 -8.30 15.13 -3.40
CA LYS A 64 -6.86 14.94 -3.29
C LYS A 64 -6.49 13.48 -3.52
N THR A 65 -5.44 13.25 -4.30
CA THR A 65 -4.91 11.92 -4.57
C THR A 65 -3.42 11.85 -4.23
N TYR A 66 -3.04 10.80 -3.51
CA TYR A 66 -1.65 10.52 -3.14
C TYR A 66 -1.29 9.09 -3.51
N SER A 67 -0.14 8.88 -4.16
CA SER A 67 0.31 7.55 -4.54
C SER A 67 1.66 7.24 -3.91
N MET A 68 1.84 6.02 -3.41
CA MET A 68 3.12 5.57 -2.89
C MET A 68 3.36 4.10 -3.14
N HIS A 69 4.63 3.76 -3.36
CA HIS A 69 5.09 2.38 -3.33
C HIS A 69 5.27 1.94 -1.88
N VAL A 70 4.89 0.71 -1.51
CA VAL A 70 4.92 0.28 -0.12
C VAL A 70 6.34 -0.01 0.37
N THR A 71 7.18 -0.59 -0.50
CA THR A 71 8.57 -1.02 -0.17
C THR A 71 9.67 -0.14 -0.79
N ASN A 72 9.35 0.73 -1.75
CA ASN A 72 10.33 1.51 -2.52
C ASN A 72 9.93 2.99 -2.54
N ILE A 73 9.81 3.61 -1.36
CA ILE A 73 9.42 5.02 -1.20
C ILE A 73 10.60 5.91 -1.64
N LYS A 74 10.48 6.56 -2.79
CA LYS A 74 11.53 7.44 -3.32
C LYS A 74 11.52 8.79 -2.59
N SER A 75 12.64 9.14 -1.97
CA SER A 75 12.88 10.48 -1.43
C SER A 75 14.28 10.97 -1.83
N ARG A 76 14.31 12.04 -2.63
CA ARG A 76 15.53 12.60 -3.22
C ARG A 76 16.32 11.53 -4.00
N LYS A 77 17.52 11.19 -3.52
CA LYS A 77 18.48 10.26 -4.15
C LYS A 77 18.40 8.83 -3.60
N TYR A 78 17.50 8.57 -2.65
CA TYR A 78 17.44 7.30 -1.93
C TYR A 78 16.02 6.73 -1.91
N TYR A 79 15.94 5.41 -1.82
CA TYR A 79 14.73 4.68 -1.52
C TYR A 79 14.66 4.35 -0.04
N TYR A 80 13.43 4.35 0.48
CA TYR A 80 13.10 4.08 1.87
C TYR A 80 11.98 3.05 1.94
N TYR A 81 11.88 2.40 3.09
CA TYR A 81 10.82 1.46 3.41
C TYR A 81 10.41 1.65 4.87
N PHE A 82 9.20 1.22 5.23
CA PHE A 82 8.76 1.19 6.62
C PHE A 82 9.56 0.15 7.40
N GLU A 83 10.23 0.59 8.47
CA GLU A 83 10.91 -0.29 9.41
C GLU A 83 9.89 -1.32 9.93
N TYR A 84 10.29 -2.59 10.01
CA TYR A 84 9.43 -3.75 10.31
C TYR A 84 8.37 -4.14 9.27
N SER A 85 8.36 -3.52 8.09
CA SER A 85 7.46 -3.87 6.99
C SER A 85 5.96 -3.80 7.35
N GLU A 86 5.60 -2.97 8.33
CA GLU A 86 4.24 -2.93 8.91
C GLU A 86 3.17 -2.63 7.85
N LEU A 87 3.44 -1.65 6.98
CA LEU A 87 2.52 -1.31 5.89
C LEU A 87 2.36 -2.49 4.90
N GLN A 88 3.45 -3.16 4.55
CA GLN A 88 3.40 -4.31 3.64
C GLN A 88 2.61 -5.48 4.26
N HIS A 89 2.81 -5.76 5.55
CA HIS A 89 2.07 -6.80 6.25
C HIS A 89 0.57 -6.46 6.31
N LYS A 90 0.21 -5.23 6.70
CA LYS A 90 -1.18 -4.80 6.80
C LYS A 90 -1.89 -4.85 5.43
N ILE A 91 -1.24 -4.37 4.38
CA ILE A 91 -1.79 -4.49 3.01
C ILE A 91 -1.92 -5.97 2.59
N GLY A 92 -0.99 -6.83 2.97
CA GLY A 92 -1.06 -8.28 2.72
C GLY A 92 -2.23 -8.98 3.43
N GLU A 93 -2.60 -8.53 4.63
CA GLU A 93 -3.80 -9.01 5.34
C GLU A 93 -5.07 -8.68 4.55
N PHE A 94 -5.26 -7.40 4.19
CA PHE A 94 -6.42 -6.97 3.40
C PHE A 94 -6.47 -7.63 2.02
N ALA A 95 -5.32 -7.81 1.37
CA ALA A 95 -5.25 -8.52 0.11
C ALA A 95 -5.71 -9.98 0.24
N ARG A 96 -5.34 -10.67 1.34
CA ARG A 96 -5.78 -12.04 1.61
C ARG A 96 -7.30 -12.10 1.82
N GLU A 97 -7.85 -11.19 2.61
CA GLU A 97 -9.30 -11.08 2.85
C GLU A 97 -10.07 -10.78 1.56
N ALA A 98 -9.49 -9.98 0.67
CA ALA A 98 -10.03 -9.69 -0.66
C ALA A 98 -9.86 -10.86 -1.65
N GLY A 99 -9.14 -11.93 -1.30
CA GLY A 99 -9.00 -13.15 -2.12
C GLY A 99 -7.76 -13.19 -3.02
N ALA A 100 -6.74 -12.35 -2.79
CA ALA A 100 -5.54 -12.24 -3.64
C ALA A 100 -4.72 -13.52 -3.82
N TYR A 101 -4.91 -14.51 -2.93
CA TYR A 101 -4.20 -15.78 -2.94
C TYR A 101 -5.07 -17.00 -3.27
N GLY A 102 -6.34 -16.81 -3.63
CA GLY A 102 -7.29 -17.90 -3.81
C GLY A 102 -7.55 -18.62 -2.49
N GLY A 103 -8.65 -18.30 -1.82
CA GLY A 103 -9.08 -19.11 -0.69
C GLY A 103 -9.35 -20.54 -1.15
N ALA A 104 -8.61 -21.50 -0.60
CA ALA A 104 -9.20 -22.81 -0.31
C ALA A 104 -10.51 -22.54 0.44
N LYS A 105 -11.63 -22.89 -0.20
CA LYS A 105 -12.90 -23.07 0.52
C LYS A 105 -12.80 -24.31 1.38
#